data_AF-A0A0C9Y801-F1
#
_entry.id   AF-A0A0C9Y801-F1
#
_cell.length_a   1.000
_cell.length_b   1.000
_cell.length_c   1.000
_cell.angle_alpha   90.00
_cell.angle_beta   90.00
_cell.angle_gamma   90.00
#
_symmetry.space_group_name_H-M   'P 1'
#
loop_
_entity.id
_entity.type
_entity.pdbx_description
1 polymer ?
#
loop_
_entity_poly.entity_id
_entity_poly.type
_entity_poly.pdbx_seq_one_letter_code
_entity_poly.pdbx_strand_id
1 'polypeptide(L)' 'MTVVALADELHIPNLPELVQAFLVRQLYLDDSRDPTDISHLECPGYKGKISIYNSATSTFYAP' A
#
# COMPACT_ATOMS: atom_id res chain seq x y z
N MET A 1 -8.38 -1.76 10.05
CA MET A 1 -8.62 -1.55 8.62
C MET A 1 -7.65 -2.42 7.82
N THR A 2 -8.13 -3.09 6.78
CA THR A 2 -7.30 -3.90 5.87
C THR A 2 -6.89 -3.06 4.65
N VAL A 3 -5.87 -3.50 3.89
CA VAL A 3 -5.44 -2.82 2.65
C VAL A 3 -6.60 -2.73 1.64
N VAL A 4 -7.42 -3.79 1.56
CA VAL A 4 -8.59 -3.84 0.69
C VAL A 4 -9.64 -2.81 1.11
N ALA A 5 -9.98 -2.74 2.40
CA ALA A 5 -10.96 -1.76 2.87
C ALA A 5 -10.48 -0.30 2.68
N LEU A 6 -9.17 -0.06 2.78
CA LEU A 6 -8.58 1.26 2.49
C LEU A 6 -8.59 1.58 1.00
N ALA A 7 -8.34 0.59 0.14
CA ALA A 7 -8.41 0.72 -1.31
C ALA A 7 -9.82 1.17 -1.76
N ASP A 8 -10.84 0.55 -1.17
CA ASP A 8 -12.24 0.90 -1.41
C ASP A 8 -12.56 2.32 -0.91
N GLU A 9 -12.15 2.67 0.31
CA GLU A 9 -12.41 4.00 0.89
C GLU A 9 -11.77 5.13 0.07
N LEU A 10 -10.52 4.94 -0.37
CA LEU A 10 -9.79 5.93 -1.15
C LEU A 10 -10.10 5.89 -2.66
N HIS A 11 -10.89 4.92 -3.13
CA HIS A 11 -11.12 4.66 -4.55
C HIS A 11 -9.82 4.40 -5.35
N ILE A 12 -8.89 3.66 -4.74
CA ILE A 12 -7.59 3.30 -5.34
C ILE A 12 -7.50 1.76 -5.42
N PRO A 13 -8.03 1.13 -6.48
CA PRO A 13 -8.14 -0.33 -6.55
C PRO A 13 -6.79 -1.05 -6.59
N ASN A 14 -5.73 -0.40 -7.09
CA ASN A 14 -4.38 -0.93 -7.18
C ASN A 14 -3.54 -0.73 -5.90
N LEU A 15 -4.12 -0.16 -4.84
CA LEU A 15 -3.42 0.04 -3.55
C LEU A 15 -2.80 -1.25 -2.99
N PRO A 16 -3.46 -2.43 -3.04
CA PRO A 16 -2.86 -3.67 -2.57
C PRO A 16 -1.57 -4.05 -3.30
N GLU A 17 -1.53 -3.86 -4.63
CA GLU A 17 -0.36 -4.15 -5.46
C GLU A 17 0.79 -3.19 -5.15
N LEU A 18 0.49 -1.90 -4.95
CA LEU A 18 1.48 -0.89 -4.58
C LEU A 18 2.11 -1.19 -3.23
N VAL A 19 1.29 -1.57 -2.23
CA VAL A 19 1.78 -1.96 -0.90
C VAL A 19 2.64 -3.22 -0.98
N GLN A 20 2.24 -4.21 -1.77
CA GLN A 20 3.05 -5.42 -2.01
C GLN A 20 4.40 -5.08 -2.65
N ALA A 21 4.41 -4.33 -3.74
CA ALA A 21 5.63 -3.93 -4.43
C ALA A 21 6.58 -3.12 -3.51
N PHE A 22 6.01 -2.24 -2.67
CA PHE A 22 6.77 -1.50 -1.67
C PHE A 22 7.42 -2.44 -0.64
N LEU A 23 6.65 -3.37 -0.06
CA LEU A 23 7.17 -4.32 0.92
C LEU A 23 8.27 -5.20 0.33
N VAL A 24 8.09 -5.66 -0.90
CA VAL A 24 9.08 -6.44 -1.64
C VAL A 24 10.39 -5.65 -1.81
N ARG A 25 10.33 -4.39 -2.26
CA ARG A 25 11.52 -3.53 -2.36
C ARG A 25 12.23 -3.30 -1.03
N GLN A 26 11.48 -3.22 0.07
CA GLN A 26 12.06 -3.02 1.41
C GLN A 26 12.68 -4.30 1.98
N LEU A 27 12.09 -5.47 1.68
CA LEU A 27 12.54 -6.77 2.18
C LEU A 27 13.73 -7.32 1.39
N TYR A 28 13.81 -7.02 0.10
CA TYR A 28 14.81 -7.55 -0.82
C TYR A 28 15.63 -6.43 -1.46
N LEU A 29 16.41 -5.73 -0.62
CA LEU A 29 17.22 -4.57 -1.03
C LEU A 29 18.31 -4.89 -2.07
N ASP A 30 18.83 -6.12 -2.08
CA ASP A 30 19.84 -6.61 -3.04
C ASP A 30 19.24 -7.33 -4.25
N ASP A 31 17.91 -7.46 -4.30
CA ASP A 31 17.25 -8.14 -5.39
C ASP A 31 17.02 -7.17 -6.54
N SER A 32 17.76 -7.37 -7.63
CA SER A 32 17.66 -6.54 -8.84
C SER A 32 16.40 -6.84 -9.66
N ARG A 33 15.57 -7.80 -9.23
CA ARG A 33 14.31 -8.12 -9.89
C ARG A 33 13.33 -6.96 -9.75
N ASP A 34 12.61 -6.68 -10.83
CA ASP A 34 11.51 -5.74 -10.77
C ASP A 34 10.44 -6.30 -9.81
N PRO A 35 9.92 -5.53 -8.84
CA PRO A 35 8.85 -5.99 -7.96
C PRO A 35 7.59 -6.42 -8.69
N THR A 36 7.42 -5.95 -9.92
CA THR A 36 6.31 -6.32 -10.82
C THR A 36 6.49 -7.72 -11.40
N ASP A 37 7.72 -8.25 -11.45
CA ASP A 37 8.04 -9.63 -11.86
C ASP A 37 7.96 -10.64 -10.70
N ILE A 38 7.81 -10.16 -9.46
CA ILE A 38 7.70 -11.02 -8.29
C ILE A 38 6.27 -11.55 -8.21
N SER A 39 6.14 -12.87 -8.36
CA SER A 39 4.84 -13.54 -8.34
C SER A 39 4.07 -13.19 -7.06
N HIS A 40 2.78 -12.85 -7.18
CA HIS A 40 1.88 -12.61 -6.05
C HIS A 40 1.85 -13.77 -5.03
N LEU A 41 2.30 -14.96 -5.42
CA LEU A 41 2.47 -16.14 -4.54
C LEU A 41 3.69 -16.06 -3.61
N GLU A 42 4.75 -15.35 -4.01
CA GLU A 42 5.97 -15.15 -3.20
C GLU A 42 5.87 -13.91 -2.30
N CYS A 43 4.96 -12.98 -2.60
CA CYS A 43 4.81 -11.79 -1.78
C CYS A 43 4.12 -12.15 -0.45
N PRO A 44 4.74 -11.86 0.71
CA PRO A 44 4.09 -12.07 1.99
C PRO A 44 2.86 -11.17 2.06
N GLY A 45 1.67 -11.78 2.16
CA GLY A 45 0.44 -11.04 2.34
C GLY A 45 0.54 -10.16 3.59
N TYR A 46 0.35 -8.85 3.45
CA TYR A 46 0.34 -7.94 4.58
C TYR A 46 -0.91 -8.20 5.44
N LYS A 47 -0.75 -8.98 6.51
CA LYS A 47 -1.79 -9.24 7.52
C LYS A 47 -1.81 -8.23 8.67
N GLY A 48 -0.95 -7.20 8.61
CA GLY A 48 -0.89 -6.16 9.63
C GLY A 48 -2.11 -5.25 9.62
N LYS A 49 -2.40 -4.60 10.76
CA LYS A 49 -3.36 -3.49 10.79
C LYS A 49 -2.73 -2.30 10.06
N ILE A 50 -3.50 -1.66 9.19
CA ILE A 50 -3.15 -0.33 8.69
C ILE A 50 -3.63 0.71 9.71
N SER A 51 -2.71 1.57 10.11
CA SER A 51 -3.01 2.77 10.90
C SER A 51 -2.94 3.98 9.97
N ILE A 52 -4.04 4.74 9.91
CA ILE A 52 -4.12 5.97 9.14
C ILE A 52 -3.73 7.13 10.05
N TYR A 53 -2.66 7.82 9.72
CA TYR A 53 -2.27 9.06 10.36
C TYR A 53 -2.54 10.19 9.38
N ASN A 54 -3.58 10.98 9.63
CA ASN A 54 -3.89 12.12 8.79
C ASN A 54 -2.85 13.23 9.06
N SER A 55 -1.88 13.38 8.16
CA SER A 55 -0.74 14.29 8.33
C SER A 55 -1.02 15.71 7.87
N ALA A 56 -2.12 15.95 7.15
CA ALA A 56 -2.49 17.27 6.64
C ALA A 56 -4.01 17.47 6.73
N THR A 57 -4.43 18.43 7.55
CA THR A 57 -5.82 18.89 7.57
C THR A 57 -5.96 20.09 6.63
N SER A 58 -6.77 19.96 5.58
CA SER A 58 -7.13 21.09 4.72
C SER A 58 -8.44 21.68 5.20
N THR A 59 -8.41 22.91 5.70
CA THR A 59 -9.60 23.64 6.12
C THR A 59 -10.13 24.45 4.95
N PHE A 60 -11.31 24.10 4.45
CA PHE A 60 -12.02 24.89 3.44
C PHE A 60 -12.89 25.95 4.16
N TYR A 61 -12.71 27.22 3.80
CA TYR A 61 -13.61 28.30 4.21
C TYR A 61 -14.59 28.60 3.08
N ALA A 62 -15.88 28.39 3.33
CA ALA A 62 -16.97 28.87 2.49
C ALA A 62 -17.47 30.25 2.99
N PRO A 63 -17.88 31.17 2.09
CA PRO A 63 -18.35 32.50 2.46
C PRO A 63 -19.70 32.50 3.18
#